data_AF-A0A1A2PIF0-F1
#
_entry.id   AF-A0A1A2PIF0-F1
#
_cell.length_a   1.000
_cell.length_b   1.000
_cell.length_c   1.000
_cell.angle_alpha   90.00
_cell.angle_beta   90.00
_cell.angle_gamma   90.00
#
_symmetry.space_group_name_H-M   'P 1'
#
loop_
_entity.id
_entity.type
_entity.pdbx_description
1 polymer ?
#
loop_
_entity_poly.entity_id
_entity_poly.type
_entity_poly.pdbx_seq_one_letter_code
_entity_poly.pdbx_strand_id
1 'polypeptide(L)'
;QLADPALARRNRLRAWEFRLKTVAQRFDRDADGAGRRARVDALRDERSTALRQRREAKTERTITLRGQIQQARVQLSHFARNRCSSVRTELQEDVAGLSRRDMPGFEAHTLDRLGEVVAEVNEGTATHLADVAQVVGVATTLPALEELPTVDVAPPPLKSRRQETWLLMLLGAGFGLGVALTLSRLLSGLAARLSPALSVVAAVTCVAVGLAVTLLVINIRSLLHDRALLDRWAGDVTSSLRSVAEELVATRVLVAESVLSKAVLAQDEVENAEVSEQVSAIDRELRAHAMAASRAAAARDREMPTVQAALDAVRAELGEAGIPRVGGSASDAEQDGERDATEKPASRSGDGDSGESSESLL
;
A
#
# COMPACT_ATOMS: atom_id res chain seq x y z
N GLN A 1 9.46 14.15 -96.19
CA GLN A 1 9.51 13.01 -95.25
C GLN A 1 10.79 13.15 -94.42
N LEU A 2 10.69 13.66 -93.19
CA LEU A 2 11.82 14.06 -92.33
C LEU A 2 11.90 13.13 -91.09
N ALA A 3 12.14 11.85 -91.32
CA ALA A 3 12.47 10.93 -90.22
C ALA A 3 13.99 10.80 -90.16
N ASP A 4 14.65 11.66 -89.37
CA ASP A 4 16.08 11.54 -89.11
C ASP A 4 16.34 10.30 -88.23
N PRO A 5 17.03 9.27 -88.75
CA PRO A 5 17.30 8.03 -88.01
C PRO A 5 18.19 8.28 -86.77
N ALA A 6 19.00 9.34 -86.75
CA ALA A 6 19.84 9.71 -85.61
C ALA A 6 19.00 10.24 -84.44
N LEU A 7 17.97 11.04 -84.73
CA LEU A 7 17.01 11.51 -83.72
C LEU A 7 16.22 10.34 -83.12
N ALA A 8 15.79 9.39 -83.94
CA ALA A 8 15.08 8.19 -83.48
C ALA A 8 15.97 7.28 -82.60
N ARG A 9 17.29 7.19 -82.86
CA ARG A 9 18.25 6.47 -82.01
C ARG A 9 18.48 7.20 -80.69
N ARG A 10 18.71 8.51 -80.72
CA ARG A 10 18.94 9.33 -79.51
C ARG A 10 17.72 9.34 -78.58
N ASN A 11 16.51 9.43 -79.13
CA ASN A 11 15.28 9.34 -78.34
C ASN A 11 15.13 7.97 -77.68
N ARG A 12 15.51 6.88 -78.37
CA ARG A 12 15.55 5.54 -77.78
C ARG A 12 16.56 5.45 -76.64
N LEU A 13 17.80 5.91 -76.83
CA LEU A 13 18.83 5.90 -75.78
C LEU A 13 18.41 6.73 -74.55
N ARG A 14 17.79 7.90 -74.73
CA ARG A 14 17.22 8.68 -73.62
C ARG A 14 16.09 7.94 -72.89
N ALA A 15 15.23 7.23 -73.62
CA ALA A 15 14.20 6.39 -73.01
C ALA A 15 14.80 5.19 -72.23
N TRP A 16 15.94 4.65 -72.68
CA TRP A 16 16.69 3.64 -71.93
C TRP A 16 17.36 4.21 -70.68
N GLU A 17 18.01 5.37 -70.78
CA GLU A 17 18.61 6.07 -69.63
C GLU A 17 17.57 6.37 -68.55
N PHE A 18 16.40 6.90 -68.94
CA PHE A 18 15.31 7.18 -68.00
C PHE A 18 14.84 5.90 -67.30
N ARG A 19 14.64 4.80 -68.04
CA ARG A 19 14.23 3.52 -67.46
C ARG A 19 15.27 2.97 -66.48
N LEU A 20 16.55 3.01 -66.81
CA LEU A 20 17.63 2.55 -65.92
C LEU A 20 17.71 3.42 -64.65
N LYS A 21 17.55 4.75 -64.77
CA LYS A 21 17.44 5.66 -63.61
C LYS A 21 16.24 5.31 -62.73
N THR A 22 15.07 5.02 -63.32
CA THR A 22 13.89 4.62 -62.56
C THR A 22 14.11 3.31 -61.81
N VAL A 23 14.79 2.34 -62.43
CA VAL A 23 15.13 1.06 -61.78
C VAL A 23 16.13 1.27 -60.63
N ALA A 24 17.19 2.05 -60.84
CA ALA A 24 18.15 2.38 -59.78
C ALA A 24 17.46 3.07 -58.59
N GLN A 25 16.65 4.10 -58.84
CA GLN A 25 15.88 4.80 -57.81
C GLN A 25 14.92 3.88 -57.06
N ARG A 26 14.37 2.85 -57.72
CA ARG A 26 13.52 1.86 -57.07
C ARG A 26 14.32 1.01 -56.10
N PHE A 27 15.48 0.49 -56.51
CA PHE A 27 16.34 -0.30 -55.61
C PHE A 27 16.81 0.52 -54.40
N ASP A 28 17.20 1.78 -54.61
CA ASP A 28 17.55 2.67 -53.51
C ASP A 28 16.35 2.95 -52.59
N ARG A 29 15.15 3.23 -53.13
CA ARG A 29 13.94 3.45 -52.33
C ARG A 29 13.51 2.20 -51.53
N ASP A 30 13.62 1.02 -52.14
CA ASP A 30 13.27 -0.26 -51.52
C ASP A 30 14.26 -0.61 -50.40
N ALA A 31 15.55 -0.30 -50.58
CA ALA A 31 16.60 -0.44 -49.57
C ALA A 31 16.46 0.61 -48.44
N ASP A 32 16.18 1.86 -48.80
CA ASP A 32 15.94 2.96 -47.87
C ASP A 32 14.70 2.70 -47.01
N GLY A 33 13.64 2.13 -47.59
CA GLY A 33 12.48 1.64 -46.84
C GLY A 33 11.84 2.66 -45.90
N ALA A 34 11.68 3.94 -46.32
CA ALA A 34 11.20 5.02 -45.45
C ALA A 34 9.87 4.68 -44.72
N GLY A 35 8.89 4.08 -45.40
CA GLY A 35 7.64 3.63 -44.77
C GLY A 35 7.83 2.46 -43.79
N ARG A 36 8.81 1.59 -44.03
CA ARG A 36 9.19 0.50 -43.12
C ARG A 36 9.84 1.06 -41.85
N ARG A 37 10.72 2.07 -41.98
CA ARG A 37 11.33 2.77 -40.85
C ARG A 37 10.26 3.40 -39.96
N ALA A 38 9.31 4.12 -40.55
CA ALA A 38 8.19 4.71 -39.81
C ALA A 38 7.38 3.64 -39.03
N ARG A 39 7.12 2.46 -39.63
CA ARG A 39 6.45 1.35 -38.93
C ARG A 39 7.30 0.75 -37.81
N VAL A 40 8.60 0.59 -38.02
CA VAL A 40 9.53 0.08 -37.00
C VAL A 40 9.61 1.03 -35.80
N ASP A 41 9.66 2.33 -36.05
CA ASP A 41 9.69 3.33 -34.98
C ASP A 41 8.36 3.35 -34.22
N ALA A 42 7.22 3.29 -34.92
CA ALA A 42 5.91 3.13 -34.27
C ALA A 42 5.81 1.86 -33.40
N LEU A 43 6.35 0.72 -33.86
CA LEU A 43 6.40 -0.52 -33.08
C LEU A 43 7.31 -0.41 -31.85
N ARG A 44 8.43 0.30 -31.96
CA ARG A 44 9.32 0.57 -30.80
C ARG A 44 8.64 1.46 -29.78
N ASP A 45 7.92 2.48 -30.24
CA ASP A 45 7.15 3.38 -29.39
C ASP A 45 6.04 2.61 -28.68
N GLU A 46 5.29 1.75 -29.39
CA GLU A 46 4.27 0.87 -28.82
C GLU A 46 4.85 -0.06 -27.75
N ARG A 47 5.97 -0.74 -28.04
CA ARG A 47 6.68 -1.60 -27.08
C ARG A 47 7.12 -0.82 -25.84
N SER A 48 7.70 0.36 -26.04
CA SER A 48 8.18 1.20 -24.93
C SER A 48 7.03 1.69 -24.06
N THR A 49 5.89 2.01 -24.68
CA THR A 49 4.67 2.47 -24.02
C THR A 49 4.05 1.34 -23.20
N ALA A 50 3.89 0.15 -23.78
CA ALA A 50 3.35 -1.02 -23.07
C ALA A 50 4.19 -1.38 -21.83
N LEU A 51 5.53 -1.40 -21.97
CA LEU A 51 6.43 -1.68 -20.84
C LEU A 51 6.46 -0.56 -19.79
N ARG A 52 6.23 0.69 -20.20
CA ARG A 52 6.15 1.83 -19.28
C ARG A 52 4.85 1.78 -18.48
N GLN A 53 3.71 1.67 -19.17
CA GLN A 53 2.39 1.55 -18.55
C GLN A 53 2.34 0.37 -17.57
N ARG A 54 2.95 -0.77 -17.92
CA ARG A 54 3.04 -1.93 -17.00
C ARG A 54 3.82 -1.61 -15.72
N ARG A 55 4.95 -0.90 -15.83
CA ARG A 55 5.77 -0.50 -14.68
C ARG A 55 5.06 0.52 -13.80
N GLU A 56 4.38 1.48 -14.42
CA GLU A 56 3.58 2.49 -13.72
C GLU A 56 2.42 1.83 -12.98
N ALA A 57 1.62 1.00 -13.65
CA ALA A 57 0.49 0.28 -13.04
C ALA A 57 0.93 -0.63 -11.88
N LYS A 58 2.03 -1.37 -12.04
CA LYS A 58 2.59 -2.21 -10.95
C LYS A 58 2.98 -1.36 -9.74
N THR A 59 3.62 -0.22 -9.97
CA THR A 59 4.07 0.68 -8.91
C THR A 59 2.89 1.32 -8.20
N GLU A 60 1.90 1.81 -8.97
CA GLU A 60 0.66 2.41 -8.46
C GLU A 60 -0.11 1.41 -7.58
N ARG A 61 -0.30 0.17 -8.03
CA ARG A 61 -0.99 -0.86 -7.22
C ARG A 61 -0.24 -1.19 -5.94
N THR A 62 1.08 -1.30 -6.00
CA THR A 62 1.90 -1.57 -4.81
C THR A 62 1.81 -0.43 -3.79
N ILE A 63 1.85 0.82 -4.27
CA ILE A 63 1.69 2.01 -3.42
C ILE A 63 0.28 2.06 -2.82
N THR A 64 -0.75 1.85 -3.63
CA THR A 64 -2.15 1.82 -3.17
C THR A 64 -2.37 0.74 -2.13
N LEU A 65 -1.92 -0.49 -2.38
CA LEU A 65 -2.01 -1.60 -1.42
C LEU A 65 -1.36 -1.23 -0.08
N ARG A 66 -0.11 -0.74 -0.12
CA ARG A 66 0.60 -0.35 1.10
C ARG A 66 -0.12 0.79 1.82
N GLY A 67 -0.61 1.79 1.09
CA GLY A 67 -1.38 2.90 1.64
C GLY A 67 -2.64 2.43 2.37
N GLN A 68 -3.43 1.57 1.73
CA GLN A 68 -4.65 1.01 2.30
C GLN A 68 -4.37 0.15 3.54
N ILE A 69 -3.33 -0.68 3.54
CA ILE A 69 -2.95 -1.49 4.71
C ILE A 69 -2.53 -0.61 5.89
N GLN A 70 -1.71 0.42 5.65
CA GLN A 70 -1.29 1.32 6.73
C GLN A 70 -2.47 2.13 7.28
N GLN A 71 -3.36 2.60 6.41
CA GLN A 71 -4.59 3.28 6.84
C GLN A 71 -5.49 2.35 7.66
N ALA A 72 -5.73 1.12 7.19
CA ALA A 72 -6.53 0.13 7.89
C ALA A 72 -5.93 -0.19 9.27
N ARG A 73 -4.62 -0.35 9.38
CA ARG A 73 -3.93 -0.59 10.66
C ARG A 73 -4.22 0.52 11.68
N VAL A 74 -4.14 1.78 11.26
CA VAL A 74 -4.41 2.94 12.14
C VAL A 74 -5.88 2.97 12.54
N GLN A 75 -6.79 2.81 11.58
CA GLN A 75 -8.24 2.84 11.81
C GLN A 75 -8.69 1.72 12.74
N LEU A 76 -8.19 0.50 12.53
CA LEU A 76 -8.51 -0.68 13.36
C LEU A 76 -7.94 -0.57 14.77
N SER A 77 -6.72 -0.05 14.93
CA SER A 77 -6.13 0.18 16.25
C SER A 77 -6.95 1.21 17.04
N HIS A 78 -7.38 2.29 16.38
CA HIS A 78 -8.25 3.29 16.97
C HIS A 78 -9.64 2.72 17.32
N PHE A 79 -10.22 1.92 16.43
CA PHE A 79 -11.49 1.22 16.67
C PHE A 79 -11.42 0.32 17.91
N ALA A 80 -10.42 -0.55 18.01
CA ALA A 80 -10.23 -1.44 19.15
C ALA A 80 -10.05 -0.65 20.46
N ARG A 81 -9.25 0.42 20.44
CA ARG A 81 -9.04 1.29 21.60
C ARG A 81 -10.33 1.98 22.05
N ASN A 82 -11.15 2.44 21.10
CA ASN A 82 -12.43 3.08 21.40
C ASN A 82 -13.45 2.09 21.98
N ARG A 83 -13.53 0.86 21.44
CA ARG A 83 -14.38 -0.19 22.04
C ARG A 83 -13.94 -0.51 23.46
N CYS A 84 -12.64 -0.69 23.70
CA CYS A 84 -12.12 -0.92 25.05
C CYS A 84 -12.40 0.25 26.01
N SER A 85 -12.30 1.50 25.53
CA SER A 85 -12.62 2.68 26.34
C SER A 85 -14.11 2.77 26.65
N SER A 86 -14.97 2.44 25.69
CA SER A 86 -16.42 2.42 25.88
C SER A 86 -16.82 1.41 26.95
N VAL A 87 -16.27 0.20 26.88
CA VAL A 87 -16.54 -0.89 27.85
C VAL A 87 -15.99 -0.53 29.22
N ARG A 88 -14.85 0.16 29.30
CA ARG A 88 -14.37 0.70 30.57
C ARG A 88 -15.40 1.64 31.19
N THR A 89 -15.93 2.60 30.44
CA THR A 89 -16.95 3.52 30.95
C THR A 89 -18.22 2.78 31.39
N GLU A 90 -18.69 1.81 30.59
CA GLU A 90 -19.82 0.93 30.90
C GLU A 90 -19.61 0.21 32.24
N LEU A 91 -18.47 -0.48 32.42
CA LEU A 91 -18.16 -1.21 33.66
C LEU A 91 -18.02 -0.26 34.87
N GLN A 92 -17.50 0.95 34.68
CA GLN A 92 -17.40 1.93 35.76
C GLN A 92 -18.77 2.46 36.21
N GLU A 93 -19.68 2.68 35.26
CA GLU A 93 -21.07 3.02 35.53
C GLU A 93 -21.80 1.88 36.25
N ASP A 94 -21.58 0.64 35.82
CA ASP A 94 -22.13 -0.55 36.47
C ASP A 94 -21.65 -0.65 37.92
N VAL A 95 -20.34 -0.50 38.18
CA VAL A 95 -19.78 -0.53 39.54
C VAL A 95 -20.36 0.57 40.42
N ALA A 96 -20.60 1.77 39.88
CA ALA A 96 -21.24 2.85 40.62
C ALA A 96 -22.70 2.53 41.00
N GLY A 97 -23.41 1.78 40.15
CA GLY A 97 -24.78 1.32 40.37
C GLY A 97 -24.92 0.05 41.22
N LEU A 98 -23.86 -0.76 41.35
CA LEU A 98 -23.91 -2.10 41.97
C LEU A 98 -24.49 -2.10 43.39
N SER A 99 -25.49 -2.94 43.62
CA SER A 99 -25.97 -3.28 44.95
C SER A 99 -25.12 -4.39 45.57
N ARG A 100 -25.13 -4.48 46.91
CA ARG A 100 -24.42 -5.56 47.65
C ARG A 100 -24.86 -6.97 47.24
N ARG A 101 -26.09 -7.13 46.77
CA ARG A 101 -26.63 -8.44 46.35
C ARG A 101 -26.03 -8.89 45.02
N ASP A 102 -25.67 -7.95 44.16
CA ASP A 102 -25.27 -8.21 42.77
C ASP A 102 -23.73 -8.29 42.62
N MET A 103 -22.97 -7.82 43.62
CA MET A 103 -21.50 -7.88 43.64
C MET A 103 -20.90 -9.26 43.33
N PRO A 104 -21.44 -10.41 43.80
CA PRO A 104 -20.88 -11.72 43.44
C PRO A 104 -21.06 -12.11 41.97
N GLY A 105 -22.05 -11.52 41.27
CA GLY A 105 -22.32 -11.79 39.85
C GLY A 105 -21.53 -10.90 38.90
N PHE A 106 -20.96 -9.80 39.41
CA PHE A 106 -20.24 -8.81 38.60
C PHE A 106 -19.02 -9.40 37.88
N GLU A 107 -18.30 -10.33 38.52
CA GLU A 107 -17.15 -11.01 37.90
C GLU A 107 -17.57 -11.78 36.64
N ALA A 108 -18.60 -12.63 36.75
CA ALA A 108 -19.09 -13.42 35.63
C ALA A 108 -19.64 -12.53 34.50
N HIS A 109 -20.40 -11.49 34.85
CA HIS A 109 -20.91 -10.52 33.89
C HIS A 109 -19.79 -9.80 33.14
N THR A 110 -18.75 -9.36 33.85
CA THR A 110 -17.59 -8.69 33.25
C THR A 110 -16.86 -9.61 32.28
N LEU A 111 -16.59 -10.87 32.66
CA LEU A 111 -15.90 -11.83 31.80
C LEU A 111 -16.69 -12.15 30.52
N ASP A 112 -18.02 -12.31 30.64
CA ASP A 112 -18.91 -12.51 29.49
C ASP A 112 -18.86 -11.31 28.54
N ARG A 113 -18.99 -10.09 29.09
CA ARG A 113 -18.92 -8.85 28.32
C ARG A 113 -17.58 -8.64 27.63
N LEU A 114 -16.48 -9.05 28.27
CA LEU A 114 -15.16 -9.04 27.66
C LEU A 114 -15.08 -9.94 26.44
N GLY A 115 -15.64 -11.16 26.53
CA GLY A 115 -15.73 -12.10 25.42
C GLY A 115 -16.52 -11.53 24.24
N GLU A 116 -17.66 -10.90 24.52
CA GLU A 116 -18.45 -10.20 23.51
C GLU A 116 -17.65 -9.11 22.79
N VAL A 117 -16.88 -8.30 23.54
CA VAL A 117 -16.09 -7.22 22.95
C VAL A 117 -14.95 -7.75 22.08
N VAL A 118 -14.30 -8.85 22.49
CA VAL A 118 -13.30 -9.52 21.63
C VAL A 118 -13.96 -10.00 20.33
N ALA A 119 -15.16 -10.58 20.40
CA ALA A 119 -15.91 -11.00 19.22
C ALA A 119 -16.30 -9.81 18.32
N GLU A 120 -16.83 -8.73 18.89
CA GLU A 120 -17.17 -7.49 18.18
C GLU A 120 -15.94 -6.88 17.48
N VAL A 121 -14.80 -6.82 18.18
CA VAL A 121 -13.56 -6.29 17.60
C VAL A 121 -13.08 -7.17 16.45
N ASN A 122 -13.17 -8.49 16.61
CA ASN A 122 -12.79 -9.44 15.58
C ASN A 122 -13.69 -9.35 14.33
N GLU A 123 -15.00 -9.25 14.51
CA GLU A 123 -15.97 -9.10 13.42
C GLU A 123 -15.81 -7.75 12.70
N GLY A 124 -15.68 -6.66 13.45
CA GLY A 124 -15.41 -5.33 12.89
C GLY A 124 -14.09 -5.30 12.11
N THR A 125 -13.06 -5.98 12.62
CA THR A 125 -11.77 -6.13 11.93
C THR A 125 -11.91 -6.92 10.64
N ALA A 126 -12.61 -8.05 10.66
CA ALA A 126 -12.83 -8.87 9.47
C ALA A 126 -13.61 -8.11 8.39
N THR A 127 -14.66 -7.39 8.78
CA THR A 127 -15.49 -6.58 7.88
C THR A 127 -14.67 -5.48 7.22
N HIS A 128 -13.92 -4.71 8.01
CA HIS A 128 -13.11 -3.61 7.48
C HIS A 128 -11.99 -4.10 6.54
N LEU A 129 -11.37 -5.25 6.85
CA LEU A 129 -10.35 -5.85 5.98
C LEU A 129 -10.95 -6.40 4.68
N ALA A 130 -12.21 -6.86 4.70
CA ALA A 130 -12.93 -7.23 3.49
C ALA A 130 -13.22 -6.01 2.59
N ASP A 131 -13.57 -4.87 3.18
CA ASP A 131 -13.74 -3.60 2.44
C ASP A 131 -12.42 -3.17 1.78
N VAL A 132 -11.29 -3.31 2.49
CA VAL A 132 -9.95 -3.04 1.94
C VAL A 132 -9.65 -3.96 0.75
N ALA A 133 -9.98 -5.24 0.85
CA ALA A 133 -9.81 -6.19 -0.26
C ALA A 133 -10.59 -5.76 -1.50
N GLN A 134 -11.84 -5.29 -1.31
CA GLN A 134 -12.68 -4.78 -2.38
C GLN A 134 -12.10 -3.51 -3.03
N VAL A 135 -11.58 -2.57 -2.24
CA VAL A 135 -10.95 -1.33 -2.74
C VAL A 135 -9.69 -1.64 -3.56
N VAL A 136 -8.90 -2.64 -3.15
CA VAL A 136 -7.72 -3.10 -3.91
C VAL A 136 -8.11 -3.91 -5.15
N GLY A 137 -9.40 -4.27 -5.29
CA GLY A 137 -9.93 -5.00 -6.45
C GLY A 137 -9.67 -6.50 -6.40
N VAL A 138 -9.42 -7.04 -5.20
CA VAL A 138 -9.04 -8.44 -5.00
C VAL A 138 -10.14 -9.17 -4.25
N ALA A 139 -10.68 -10.23 -4.87
CA ALA A 139 -11.64 -11.11 -4.24
C ALA A 139 -10.91 -12.17 -3.39
N THR A 140 -10.62 -11.84 -2.13
CA THR A 140 -10.04 -12.82 -1.19
C THR A 140 -10.76 -12.82 0.14
N THR A 141 -11.02 -14.02 0.64
CA THR A 141 -11.55 -14.27 1.98
C THR A 141 -10.41 -14.47 2.97
N LEU A 142 -10.48 -13.73 4.08
CA LEU A 142 -9.53 -13.89 5.17
C LEU A 142 -9.83 -15.20 5.92
N PRO A 143 -8.81 -16.00 6.30
CA PRO A 143 -9.05 -17.20 7.09
C PRO A 143 -9.73 -16.83 8.42
N ALA A 144 -10.71 -17.64 8.81
CA ALA A 144 -11.37 -17.51 10.11
C ALA A 144 -10.40 -17.87 11.23
N LEU A 145 -10.53 -17.24 12.40
CA LEU A 145 -9.86 -17.74 13.61
C LEU A 145 -10.61 -19.00 14.08
N GLU A 146 -9.85 -20.05 14.37
CA GLU A 146 -10.37 -21.28 14.99
C GLU A 146 -10.80 -21.03 16.44
N GLU A 147 -10.06 -20.19 17.17
CA GLU A 147 -10.37 -19.81 18.55
C GLU A 147 -10.05 -18.33 18.79
N LEU A 148 -10.96 -17.63 19.47
CA LEU A 148 -10.74 -16.24 19.88
C LEU A 148 -9.89 -16.19 21.15
N PRO A 149 -8.96 -15.24 21.25
CA PRO A 149 -8.13 -15.12 22.44
C PRO A 149 -9.00 -14.77 23.66
N THR A 150 -8.82 -15.52 24.73
CA THR A 150 -9.47 -15.28 26.02
C THR A 150 -8.68 -14.27 26.84
N VAL A 151 -9.37 -13.38 27.54
CA VAL A 151 -8.72 -12.44 28.46
C VAL A 151 -8.45 -13.15 29.78
N ASP A 152 -7.19 -13.47 30.06
CA ASP A 152 -6.78 -14.07 31.34
C ASP A 152 -6.67 -13.00 32.43
N VAL A 153 -7.55 -13.05 33.43
CA VAL A 153 -7.53 -12.10 34.55
C VAL A 153 -7.77 -12.83 35.87
N ALA A 154 -6.99 -12.44 36.88
CA ALA A 154 -7.18 -12.92 38.24
C ALA A 154 -8.55 -12.49 38.82
N PRO A 155 -9.19 -13.34 39.64
CA PRO A 155 -10.50 -13.03 40.22
C PRO A 155 -10.43 -11.83 41.18
N PRO A 156 -11.52 -11.06 41.34
CA PRO A 156 -11.53 -9.89 42.21
C PRO A 156 -11.30 -10.27 43.67
N PRO A 157 -10.51 -9.48 44.45
CA PRO A 157 -10.08 -9.82 45.80
C PRO A 157 -11.16 -9.62 46.88
N LEU A 158 -12.41 -10.04 46.63
CA LEU A 158 -13.54 -9.85 47.54
C LEU A 158 -13.65 -10.93 48.63
N LYS A 159 -13.03 -12.11 48.44
CA LYS A 159 -13.28 -13.31 49.27
C LYS A 159 -12.62 -13.31 50.65
N SER A 160 -11.50 -12.62 50.87
CA SER A 160 -10.76 -12.64 52.15
C SER A 160 -11.39 -11.76 53.26
N ARG A 161 -12.30 -10.85 52.89
CA ARG A 161 -12.76 -9.76 53.75
C ARG A 161 -14.05 -10.04 54.53
N ARG A 162 -14.77 -11.14 54.25
CA ARG A 162 -15.93 -11.54 55.06
C ARG A 162 -15.54 -11.83 56.51
N GLN A 163 -14.39 -12.46 56.75
CA GLN A 163 -13.84 -12.65 58.09
C GLN A 163 -13.43 -11.33 58.76
N GLU A 164 -12.80 -10.41 58.04
CA GLU A 164 -12.33 -9.12 58.60
C GLU A 164 -13.49 -8.17 58.92
N THR A 165 -14.53 -8.19 58.10
CA THR A 165 -15.77 -7.42 58.33
C THR A 165 -16.50 -7.96 59.56
N TRP A 166 -16.51 -9.28 59.76
CA TRP A 166 -17.07 -9.90 60.97
C TRP A 166 -16.31 -9.50 62.24
N LEU A 167 -14.97 -9.42 62.18
CA LEU A 167 -14.13 -8.93 63.27
C LEU A 167 -14.36 -7.44 63.58
N LEU A 168 -14.49 -6.59 62.56
CA LEU A 168 -14.84 -5.18 62.72
C LEU A 168 -16.26 -4.98 63.26
N MET A 169 -17.20 -5.86 62.89
CA MET A 169 -18.57 -5.84 63.42
C MET A 169 -18.60 -6.20 64.91
N LEU A 170 -17.86 -7.25 65.31
CA LEU A 170 -17.68 -7.64 66.72
C LEU A 170 -17.02 -6.51 67.53
N LEU A 171 -16.02 -5.85 66.96
CA LEU A 171 -15.33 -4.73 67.60
C LEU A 171 -16.23 -3.48 67.73
N GLY A 172 -16.97 -3.14 66.66
CA GLY A 172 -17.91 -2.02 66.65
C GLY A 172 -19.10 -2.22 67.59
N ALA A 173 -19.62 -3.46 67.66
CA ALA A 173 -20.67 -3.83 68.60
C ALA A 173 -20.19 -3.76 70.06
N GLY A 174 -18.99 -4.26 70.34
CA GLY A 174 -18.39 -4.19 71.68
C GLY A 174 -18.11 -2.74 72.13
N PHE A 175 -17.61 -1.91 71.23
CA PHE A 175 -17.34 -0.49 71.52
C PHE A 175 -18.64 0.32 71.70
N GLY A 176 -19.62 0.13 70.81
CA GLY A 176 -20.93 0.80 70.90
C GLY A 176 -21.67 0.43 72.19
N LEU A 177 -21.60 -0.83 72.61
CA LEU A 177 -22.14 -1.31 73.89
C LEU A 177 -21.40 -0.67 75.08
N GLY A 178 -20.08 -0.56 75.02
CA GLY A 178 -19.27 0.06 76.08
C GLY A 178 -19.59 1.56 76.29
N VAL A 179 -19.69 2.33 75.20
CA VAL A 179 -20.02 3.76 75.24
C VAL A 179 -21.47 4.00 75.68
N ALA A 180 -22.39 3.15 75.23
CA ALA A 180 -23.78 3.14 75.68
C ALA A 180 -23.90 2.97 77.19
N LEU A 181 -23.17 2.00 77.75
CA LEU A 181 -23.20 1.72 79.18
C LEU A 181 -22.57 2.85 80.01
N THR A 182 -21.51 3.49 79.52
CA THR A 182 -20.89 4.63 80.23
C THR A 182 -21.76 5.89 80.19
N LEU A 183 -22.38 6.21 79.04
CA LEU A 183 -23.35 7.32 78.94
C LEU A 183 -24.63 7.04 79.73
N SER A 184 -25.16 5.80 79.69
CA SER A 184 -26.32 5.41 80.49
C SER A 184 -26.05 5.62 81.98
N ARG A 185 -24.82 5.38 82.45
CA ARG A 185 -24.43 5.57 83.85
C ARG A 185 -24.31 7.05 84.22
N LEU A 186 -23.85 7.90 83.30
CA LEU A 186 -23.77 9.36 83.47
C LEU A 186 -25.17 10.00 83.47
N LEU A 187 -26.05 9.59 82.55
CA LEU A 187 -27.43 10.09 82.49
C LEU A 187 -28.29 9.55 83.64
N SER A 188 -27.98 8.38 84.19
CA SER A 188 -28.65 7.87 85.39
C SER A 188 -28.45 8.78 86.61
N GLY A 189 -27.40 9.61 86.63
CA GLY A 189 -27.20 10.65 87.65
C GLY A 189 -28.09 11.90 87.48
N LEU A 190 -28.57 12.17 86.26
CA LEU A 190 -29.48 13.30 85.96
C LEU A 190 -30.97 12.89 85.92
N ALA A 191 -31.25 11.61 85.64
CA ALA A 191 -32.60 11.10 85.44
C ALA A 191 -33.40 10.83 86.74
N ALA A 192 -32.82 11.10 87.91
CA ALA A 192 -33.45 10.87 89.22
C ALA A 192 -34.77 11.66 89.46
N ARG A 193 -35.19 12.53 88.53
CA ARG A 193 -36.46 13.28 88.57
C ARG A 193 -37.53 12.80 87.59
N LEU A 194 -37.25 11.84 86.71
CA LEU A 194 -38.25 11.25 85.81
C LEU A 194 -38.68 9.86 86.30
N SER A 195 -39.92 9.47 85.99
CA SER A 195 -40.43 8.13 86.32
C SER A 195 -39.47 7.05 85.80
N PRO A 196 -39.08 6.07 86.64
CA PRO A 196 -37.99 5.12 86.35
C PRO A 196 -38.24 4.26 85.10
N ALA A 197 -39.49 4.07 84.70
CA ALA A 197 -39.83 3.34 83.47
C ALA A 197 -39.46 4.11 82.19
N LEU A 198 -39.65 5.43 82.17
CA LEU A 198 -39.44 6.27 80.98
C LEU A 198 -37.95 6.54 80.71
N SER A 199 -37.14 6.64 81.76
CA SER A 199 -35.69 6.81 81.64
C SER A 199 -35.00 5.56 81.06
N VAL A 200 -35.44 4.37 81.45
CA VAL A 200 -34.94 3.10 80.90
C VAL A 200 -35.28 2.98 79.41
N VAL A 201 -36.51 3.29 79.01
CA VAL A 201 -36.92 3.26 77.60
C VAL A 201 -36.10 4.26 76.78
N ALA A 202 -35.95 5.51 77.26
CA ALA A 202 -35.16 6.53 76.58
C ALA A 202 -33.68 6.12 76.40
N ALA A 203 -33.08 5.54 77.44
CA ALA A 203 -31.71 5.03 77.38
C ALA A 203 -31.58 3.91 76.35
N VAL A 204 -32.45 2.90 76.37
CA VAL A 204 -32.44 1.78 75.41
C VAL A 204 -32.63 2.28 73.97
N THR A 205 -33.55 3.24 73.75
CA THR A 205 -33.75 3.82 72.41
C THR A 205 -32.51 4.57 71.91
N CYS A 206 -31.84 5.34 72.76
CA CYS A 206 -30.62 6.06 72.39
C CYS A 206 -29.49 5.11 71.98
N VAL A 207 -29.32 4.02 72.74
CA VAL A 207 -28.34 2.96 72.44
C VAL A 207 -28.67 2.25 71.13
N ALA A 208 -29.94 1.89 70.92
CA ALA A 208 -30.39 1.26 69.69
C ALA A 208 -30.14 2.16 68.46
N VAL A 209 -30.41 3.46 68.57
CA VAL A 209 -30.15 4.44 67.51
C VAL A 209 -28.64 4.60 67.26
N GLY A 210 -27.81 4.70 68.30
CA GLY A 210 -26.35 4.77 68.15
C GLY A 210 -25.75 3.53 67.48
N LEU A 211 -26.23 2.34 67.85
CA LEU A 211 -25.85 1.09 67.19
C LEU A 211 -26.34 1.04 65.74
N ALA A 212 -27.58 1.48 65.47
CA ALA A 212 -28.10 1.53 64.11
C ALA A 212 -27.27 2.48 63.22
N VAL A 213 -26.87 3.66 63.71
CA VAL A 213 -26.05 4.62 62.97
C VAL A 213 -24.64 4.09 62.72
N THR A 214 -24.00 3.48 63.71
CA THR A 214 -22.66 2.90 63.52
C THR A 214 -22.67 1.74 62.53
N LEU A 215 -23.68 0.87 62.61
CA LEU A 215 -23.88 -0.19 61.63
C LEU A 215 -24.15 0.36 60.24
N LEU A 216 -24.95 1.43 60.12
CA LEU A 216 -25.21 2.12 58.85
C LEU A 216 -23.90 2.68 58.26
N VAL A 217 -23.09 3.37 59.04
CA VAL A 217 -21.82 3.95 58.58
C VAL A 217 -20.82 2.89 58.15
N ILE A 218 -20.68 1.81 58.93
CA ILE A 218 -19.80 0.67 58.57
C ILE A 218 -20.31 0.02 57.28
N ASN A 219 -21.63 -0.14 57.13
CA ASN A 219 -22.25 -0.71 55.94
C ASN A 219 -22.01 0.16 54.69
N ILE A 220 -22.17 1.48 54.80
CA ILE A 220 -21.88 2.42 53.71
C ILE A 220 -20.39 2.41 53.36
N ARG A 221 -19.50 2.48 54.35
CA ARG A 221 -18.05 2.54 54.12
C ARG A 221 -17.50 1.25 53.49
N SER A 222 -18.00 0.11 53.92
CA SER A 222 -17.64 -1.18 53.30
C SER A 222 -18.18 -1.28 51.88
N LEU A 223 -19.42 -0.86 51.62
CA LEU A 223 -19.98 -0.84 50.26
C LEU A 223 -19.17 0.06 49.31
N LEU A 224 -18.75 1.25 49.77
CA LEU A 224 -17.90 2.15 48.99
C LEU A 224 -16.51 1.56 48.74
N HIS A 225 -15.94 0.85 49.72
CA HIS A 225 -14.65 0.18 49.56
C HIS A 225 -14.73 -0.99 48.57
N ASP A 226 -15.79 -1.81 48.65
CA ASP A 226 -16.02 -2.93 47.73
C ASP A 226 -16.17 -2.42 46.29
N ARG A 227 -16.91 -1.31 46.10
CA ARG A 227 -16.99 -0.63 44.80
C ARG A 227 -15.64 -0.12 44.32
N ALA A 228 -14.82 0.48 45.19
CA ALA A 228 -13.48 0.94 44.82
C ALA A 228 -12.54 -0.22 44.41
N LEU A 229 -12.65 -1.38 45.06
CA LEU A 229 -11.91 -2.58 44.66
C LEU A 229 -12.37 -3.12 43.31
N LEU A 230 -13.70 -3.13 43.07
CA LEU A 230 -14.27 -3.54 41.79
C LEU A 230 -13.94 -2.57 40.65
N ASP A 231 -13.95 -1.27 40.90
CA ASP A 231 -13.53 -0.25 39.91
C ASP A 231 -12.04 -0.41 39.55
N ARG A 232 -11.19 -0.65 40.54
CA ARG A 232 -9.77 -0.96 40.30
C ARG A 232 -9.61 -2.24 39.49
N TRP A 233 -10.30 -3.31 39.87
CA TRP A 233 -10.25 -4.59 39.16
C TRP A 233 -10.78 -4.47 37.73
N ALA A 234 -11.89 -3.75 37.51
CA ALA A 234 -12.39 -3.43 36.17
C ALA A 234 -11.34 -2.64 35.37
N GLY A 235 -10.56 -1.79 36.04
CA GLY A 235 -9.41 -1.13 35.44
C GLY A 235 -8.31 -2.10 34.95
N ASP A 236 -7.96 -3.09 35.77
CA ASP A 236 -6.96 -4.11 35.43
C ASP A 236 -7.48 -5.04 34.31
N VAL A 237 -8.74 -5.46 34.39
CA VAL A 237 -9.42 -6.28 33.37
C VAL A 237 -9.49 -5.57 32.02
N THR A 238 -9.88 -4.29 32.00
CA THR A 238 -9.96 -3.50 30.75
C THR A 238 -8.59 -3.22 30.15
N SER A 239 -7.53 -3.16 30.96
CA SER A 239 -6.16 -3.07 30.47
C SER A 239 -5.71 -4.37 29.77
N SER A 240 -6.08 -5.53 30.34
CA SER A 240 -5.81 -6.84 29.76
C SER A 240 -6.61 -7.04 28.46
N LEU A 241 -7.89 -6.65 28.45
CA LEU A 241 -8.73 -6.62 27.26
C LEU A 241 -8.10 -5.78 26.13
N ARG A 242 -7.58 -4.59 26.45
CA ARG A 242 -6.92 -3.73 25.46
C ARG A 242 -5.71 -4.44 24.86
N SER A 243 -4.86 -5.07 25.68
CA SER A 243 -3.69 -5.80 25.20
C SER A 243 -4.10 -6.92 24.23
N VAL A 244 -5.09 -7.74 24.61
CA VAL A 244 -5.61 -8.84 23.78
C VAL A 244 -6.23 -8.31 22.47
N ALA A 245 -7.00 -7.23 22.54
CA ALA A 245 -7.61 -6.63 21.36
C ALA A 245 -6.56 -6.04 20.39
N GLU A 246 -5.54 -5.37 20.91
CA GLU A 246 -4.44 -4.82 20.10
C GLU A 246 -3.63 -5.95 19.43
N GLU A 247 -3.34 -7.04 20.15
CA GLU A 247 -2.67 -8.22 19.60
C GLU A 247 -3.50 -8.93 18.53
N LEU A 248 -4.80 -9.10 18.77
CA LEU A 248 -5.75 -9.67 17.82
C LEU A 248 -5.76 -8.86 16.53
N VAL A 249 -5.95 -7.53 16.63
CA VAL A 249 -5.97 -6.64 15.47
C VAL A 249 -4.65 -6.70 14.71
N ALA A 250 -3.52 -6.63 15.41
CA ALA A 250 -2.20 -6.71 14.78
C ALA A 250 -2.01 -8.01 14.01
N THR A 251 -2.34 -9.14 14.61
CA THR A 251 -2.24 -10.47 13.99
C THR A 251 -3.17 -10.60 12.79
N ARG A 252 -4.42 -10.13 12.92
CA ARG A 252 -5.40 -10.12 11.82
C ARG A 252 -4.94 -9.28 10.63
N VAL A 253 -4.41 -8.08 10.90
CA VAL A 253 -3.88 -7.19 9.85
C VAL A 253 -2.67 -7.82 9.16
N LEU A 254 -1.75 -8.45 9.90
CA LEU A 254 -0.60 -9.15 9.31
C LEU A 254 -1.01 -10.32 8.41
N VAL A 255 -1.98 -11.12 8.85
CA VAL A 255 -2.53 -12.20 8.01
C VAL A 255 -3.16 -11.63 6.75
N ALA A 256 -3.96 -10.56 6.87
CA ALA A 256 -4.58 -9.90 5.74
C ALA A 256 -3.58 -9.30 4.76
N GLU A 257 -2.54 -8.63 5.25
CA GLU A 257 -1.44 -8.12 4.43
C GLU A 257 -0.79 -9.25 3.62
N SER A 258 -0.52 -10.40 4.25
CA SER A 258 0.11 -11.53 3.56
C SER A 258 -0.80 -12.13 2.46
N VAL A 259 -2.11 -12.20 2.72
CA VAL A 259 -3.11 -12.77 1.83
C VAL A 259 -3.38 -11.82 0.65
N LEU A 260 -3.58 -10.54 0.93
CA LEU A 260 -3.77 -9.50 -0.08
C LEU A 260 -2.54 -9.36 -0.98
N SER A 261 -1.34 -9.35 -0.39
CA SER A 261 -0.09 -9.28 -1.16
C SER A 261 0.04 -10.45 -2.12
N LYS A 262 -0.25 -11.68 -1.67
CA LYS A 262 -0.22 -12.86 -2.54
C LYS A 262 -1.22 -12.77 -3.68
N ALA A 263 -2.44 -12.32 -3.40
CA ALA A 263 -3.48 -12.22 -4.40
C ALA A 263 -3.20 -11.11 -5.44
N VAL A 264 -2.67 -9.96 -5.02
CA VAL A 264 -2.17 -8.92 -5.94
C VAL A 264 -1.03 -9.43 -6.81
N LEU A 265 -0.08 -10.19 -6.24
CA LEU A 265 1.01 -10.79 -7.00
C LEU A 265 0.50 -11.78 -8.06
N ALA A 266 -0.47 -12.62 -7.72
CA ALA A 266 -1.07 -13.57 -8.66
C ALA A 266 -1.76 -12.84 -9.83
N GLN A 267 -2.50 -11.76 -9.55
CA GLN A 267 -3.09 -10.92 -10.59
C GLN A 267 -2.02 -10.26 -11.46
N ASP A 268 -0.94 -9.77 -10.85
CA ASP A 268 0.18 -9.17 -11.56
C ASP A 268 0.91 -10.17 -12.47
N GLU A 269 1.00 -11.44 -12.10
CA GLU A 269 1.58 -12.48 -12.95
C GLU A 269 0.75 -12.70 -14.22
N VAL A 270 -0.59 -12.75 -14.09
CA VAL A 270 -1.51 -12.89 -15.24
C VAL A 270 -1.36 -11.71 -16.20
N GLU A 271 -1.46 -10.48 -15.69
CA GLU A 271 -1.31 -9.28 -16.52
C GLU A 271 0.10 -9.16 -17.13
N ASN A 272 1.14 -9.63 -16.43
CA ASN A 272 2.49 -9.66 -16.97
C ASN A 272 2.63 -10.66 -18.12
N ALA A 273 1.96 -11.81 -18.04
CA ALA A 273 1.93 -12.77 -19.14
C ALA A 273 1.27 -12.18 -20.39
N GLU A 274 0.15 -11.46 -20.24
CA GLU A 274 -0.54 -10.77 -21.34
C GLU A 274 0.35 -9.70 -22.01
N VAL A 275 0.98 -8.83 -21.21
CA VAL A 275 1.90 -7.82 -21.75
C VAL A 275 3.12 -8.47 -22.40
N SER A 276 3.65 -9.55 -21.83
CA SER A 276 4.76 -10.30 -22.41
C SER A 276 4.37 -10.92 -23.76
N GLU A 277 3.15 -11.42 -23.90
CA GLU A 277 2.63 -11.92 -25.17
C GLU A 277 2.54 -10.81 -26.21
N GLN A 278 1.99 -9.65 -25.85
CA GLN A 278 1.93 -8.46 -26.72
C GLN A 278 3.33 -8.02 -27.18
N VAL A 279 4.28 -7.90 -26.24
CA VAL A 279 5.68 -7.54 -26.57
C VAL A 279 6.31 -8.59 -27.48
N SER A 280 6.04 -9.88 -27.26
CA SER A 280 6.55 -10.95 -28.12
C SER A 280 6.02 -10.84 -29.56
N ALA A 281 4.77 -10.38 -29.74
CA ALA A 281 4.16 -10.14 -31.04
C ALA A 281 4.84 -8.96 -31.75
N ILE A 282 5.05 -7.85 -31.04
CA ILE A 282 5.79 -6.69 -31.53
C ILE A 282 7.22 -7.09 -31.94
N ASP A 283 7.91 -7.87 -31.11
CA ASP A 283 9.27 -8.32 -31.38
C ASP A 283 9.34 -9.27 -32.60
N ARG A 284 8.28 -10.05 -32.87
CA ARG A 284 8.15 -10.83 -34.12
C ARG A 284 8.02 -9.93 -35.34
N GLU A 285 7.17 -8.89 -35.28
CA GLU A 285 7.02 -7.91 -36.37
C GLU A 285 8.31 -7.15 -36.64
N LEU A 286 8.99 -6.68 -35.58
CA LEU A 286 10.29 -6.01 -35.69
C LEU A 286 11.34 -6.88 -36.38
N ARG A 287 11.42 -8.17 -36.00
CA ARG A 287 12.31 -9.14 -36.66
C ARG A 287 11.94 -9.36 -38.13
N ALA A 288 10.65 -9.43 -38.46
CA ALA A 288 10.20 -9.56 -39.84
C ALA A 288 10.61 -8.33 -40.68
N HIS A 289 10.46 -7.12 -40.15
CA HIS A 289 10.89 -5.89 -40.82
C HIS A 289 12.42 -5.84 -41.00
N ALA A 290 13.20 -6.25 -40.00
CA ALA A 290 14.66 -6.33 -40.09
C ALA A 290 15.11 -7.31 -41.18
N MET A 291 14.51 -8.51 -41.25
CA MET A 291 14.81 -9.50 -42.27
C MET A 291 14.41 -9.05 -43.68
N ALA A 292 13.35 -8.27 -43.80
CA ALA A 292 12.93 -7.73 -45.09
C ALA A 292 13.78 -6.52 -45.52
N ALA A 293 14.31 -5.73 -44.58
CA ALA A 293 15.28 -4.68 -44.87
C ALA A 293 16.62 -5.27 -45.33
N SER A 294 17.13 -6.31 -44.66
CA SER A 294 18.36 -6.99 -45.08
C SER A 294 18.24 -7.63 -46.47
N ARG A 295 17.08 -8.21 -46.79
CA ARG A 295 16.79 -8.72 -48.14
C ARG A 295 16.76 -7.62 -49.21
N ALA A 296 16.15 -6.47 -48.92
CA ALA A 296 16.11 -5.35 -49.85
C ALA A 296 17.51 -4.76 -50.09
N ALA A 297 18.32 -4.61 -49.04
CA ALA A 297 19.72 -4.20 -49.15
C ALA A 297 20.54 -5.19 -49.97
N ALA A 298 20.44 -6.50 -49.69
CA ALA A 298 21.16 -7.53 -50.45
C ALA A 298 20.75 -7.59 -51.93
N ALA A 299 19.47 -7.33 -52.25
CA ALA A 299 19.01 -7.25 -53.63
C ALA A 299 19.59 -6.02 -54.34
N ARG A 300 19.59 -4.86 -53.67
CA ARG A 300 20.22 -3.64 -54.18
C ARG A 300 21.72 -3.85 -54.41
N ASP A 301 22.44 -4.44 -53.46
CA ASP A 301 23.88 -4.68 -53.58
C ASP A 301 24.24 -5.66 -54.72
N ARG A 302 23.37 -6.64 -55.03
CA ARG A 302 23.57 -7.54 -56.18
C ARG A 302 23.24 -6.90 -57.53
N GLU A 303 22.10 -6.21 -57.63
CA GLU A 303 21.55 -5.76 -58.93
C GLU A 303 22.09 -4.38 -59.35
N MET A 304 22.35 -3.49 -58.40
CA MET A 304 22.75 -2.10 -58.67
C MET A 304 24.03 -1.95 -59.53
N PRO A 305 25.10 -2.75 -59.34
CA PRO A 305 26.29 -2.63 -60.18
C PRO A 305 26.01 -2.88 -61.67
N THR A 306 25.11 -3.83 -61.97
CA THR A 306 24.74 -4.14 -63.36
C THR A 306 23.91 -3.01 -63.98
N VAL A 307 22.98 -2.42 -63.21
CA VAL A 307 22.16 -1.28 -63.65
C VAL A 307 23.04 -0.05 -63.87
N GLN A 308 24.02 0.20 -63.00
CA GLN A 308 24.98 1.30 -63.12
C GLN A 308 25.87 1.14 -64.36
N ALA A 309 26.44 -0.06 -64.58
CA ALA A 309 27.26 -0.34 -65.76
C ALA A 309 26.46 -0.14 -67.07
N ALA A 310 25.21 -0.59 -67.12
CA ALA A 310 24.33 -0.37 -68.27
C ALA A 310 24.00 1.11 -68.49
N LEU A 311 23.83 1.87 -67.41
CA LEU A 311 23.52 3.30 -67.45
C LEU A 311 24.73 4.11 -67.94
N ASP A 312 25.93 3.75 -67.51
CA ASP A 312 27.18 4.35 -67.98
C ASP A 312 27.45 4.03 -69.46
N ALA A 313 27.16 2.80 -69.91
CA ALA A 313 27.23 2.45 -71.33
C ALA A 313 26.26 3.27 -72.20
N VAL A 314 25.00 3.44 -71.76
CA VAL A 314 24.01 4.27 -72.47
C VAL A 314 24.43 5.74 -72.50
N ARG A 315 25.03 6.26 -71.42
CA ARG A 315 25.59 7.62 -71.38
C ARG A 315 26.78 7.81 -72.31
N ALA A 316 27.67 6.83 -72.38
CA ALA A 316 28.79 6.84 -73.32
C ALA A 316 28.29 6.91 -74.78
N GLU A 317 27.30 6.09 -75.15
CA GLU A 317 26.69 6.16 -76.50
C GLU A 317 25.94 7.47 -76.77
N LEU A 318 25.29 8.06 -75.77
CA LEU A 318 24.65 9.38 -75.89
C LEU A 318 25.68 10.51 -76.04
N GLY A 319 26.84 10.38 -75.40
CA GLY A 319 27.98 11.30 -75.52
C GLY A 319 28.71 11.18 -76.86
N GLU A 320 28.85 9.96 -77.39
CA GLU A 320 29.41 9.69 -78.72
C GLU A 320 28.49 10.16 -79.86
N ALA A 321 27.17 10.14 -79.67
CA ALA A 321 26.18 10.56 -80.67
C ALA A 321 25.96 12.09 -80.74
N GLY A 322 26.68 12.87 -79.93
CA GLY A 322 26.58 14.33 -79.90
C GLY A 322 27.94 14.98 -80.01
N ILE A 323 28.30 15.40 -81.24
CA ILE A 323 29.26 16.45 -81.66
C ILE A 323 30.21 15.88 -82.75
N PRO A 324 30.07 16.31 -84.02
CA PRO A 324 31.20 16.30 -84.96
C PRO A 324 32.28 17.22 -84.41
N ARG A 325 33.43 16.66 -84.07
CA ARG A 325 34.62 17.42 -83.67
C ARG A 325 35.17 18.12 -84.92
N VAL A 326 34.78 19.38 -85.14
CA VAL A 326 35.49 20.26 -86.07
C VAL A 326 36.73 20.78 -85.34
N GLY A 327 37.90 20.47 -85.88
CA GLY A 327 39.20 20.84 -85.33
C GLY A 327 39.63 22.28 -85.64
N GLY A 328 40.75 22.65 -85.03
CA GLY A 328 41.51 23.89 -85.23
C GLY A 328 41.31 24.87 -84.06
N SER A 329 42.32 25.38 -83.36
CA SER A 329 43.76 25.45 -83.62
C SER A 329 44.49 25.67 -82.30
N ALA A 330 45.76 25.26 -82.27
CA ALA A 330 46.72 25.56 -81.22
C ALA A 330 46.91 27.08 -81.01
N SER A 331 47.14 27.46 -79.76
CA SER A 331 48.04 28.56 -79.42
C SER A 331 48.69 28.25 -78.07
N ASP A 332 49.99 27.99 -78.13
CA ASP A 332 50.90 27.98 -77.00
C ASP A 332 50.88 29.32 -76.26
N ALA A 333 50.91 29.26 -74.93
CA ALA A 333 51.63 30.20 -74.08
C ALA A 333 51.77 29.61 -72.66
N GLU A 334 52.98 29.22 -72.32
CA GLU A 334 53.51 29.23 -70.95
C GLU A 334 53.25 30.65 -70.36
N GLN A 335 53.02 30.87 -69.05
CA GLN A 335 53.99 30.71 -67.98
C GLN A 335 53.39 31.28 -66.65
N ASP A 336 53.87 30.71 -65.53
CA ASP A 336 53.95 31.24 -64.15
C ASP A 336 52.71 31.41 -63.24
N GLY A 337 52.68 30.56 -62.20
CA GLY A 337 53.03 30.94 -60.82
C GLY A 337 52.13 31.91 -60.06
N GLU A 338 51.45 31.43 -59.01
CA GLU A 338 51.67 31.88 -57.62
C GLU A 338 50.79 31.05 -56.65
N ARG A 339 51.33 30.85 -55.45
CA ARG A 339 50.81 30.14 -54.25
C ARG A 339 49.55 30.85 -53.70
N ASP A 340 48.69 30.24 -52.88
CA ASP A 340 48.91 30.09 -51.44
C ASP A 340 47.67 29.47 -50.72
N ALA A 341 47.94 28.99 -49.51
CA ALA A 341 47.05 28.89 -48.35
C ALA A 341 46.06 27.71 -48.24
N THR A 342 46.63 26.59 -47.81
CA THR A 342 46.22 25.79 -46.65
C THR A 342 45.26 26.49 -45.68
N GLU A 343 44.08 25.91 -45.43
CA GLU A 343 43.45 26.03 -44.11
C GLU A 343 42.64 24.80 -43.72
N LYS A 344 43.03 24.25 -42.56
CA LYS A 344 42.46 23.16 -41.78
C LYS A 344 41.29 23.72 -40.96
N PRO A 345 40.27 22.93 -40.56
CA PRO A 345 40.23 22.44 -39.18
C PRO A 345 39.66 21.01 -39.09
N ALA A 346 40.29 20.08 -38.37
CA ALA A 346 40.33 19.89 -36.91
C ALA A 346 39.42 18.72 -36.51
N SER A 347 40.09 17.58 -36.31
CA SER A 347 39.62 16.41 -35.59
C SER A 347 39.21 16.79 -34.16
N ARG A 348 38.10 16.25 -33.68
CA ARG A 348 37.77 16.20 -32.24
C ARG A 348 37.71 14.75 -31.84
N SER A 349 38.69 14.32 -31.03
CA SER A 349 38.76 13.00 -30.44
C SER A 349 37.67 12.83 -29.38
N GLY A 350 37.24 11.58 -29.21
CA GLY A 350 36.52 11.13 -28.04
C GLY A 350 37.46 10.81 -26.87
N ASP A 351 36.83 10.15 -25.89
CA ASP A 351 37.29 9.71 -24.57
C ASP A 351 37.36 10.82 -23.52
N GLY A 352 36.73 10.72 -22.36
CA GLY A 352 36.04 9.62 -21.71
C GLY A 352 36.13 9.90 -20.21
N ASP A 353 35.01 10.13 -19.53
CA ASP A 353 34.95 10.06 -18.08
C ASP A 353 33.50 9.84 -17.62
N SER A 354 33.21 8.60 -17.23
CA SER A 354 32.00 8.22 -16.51
C SER A 354 32.46 7.38 -15.33
N GLY A 355 32.88 8.07 -14.27
CA GLY A 355 33.13 7.52 -12.95
C GLY A 355 31.85 7.40 -12.12
N GLU A 356 31.58 6.17 -11.74
CA GLU A 356 30.61 5.65 -10.79
C GLU A 356 30.42 6.50 -9.52
N SER A 357 29.18 6.85 -9.19
CA SER A 357 28.41 6.31 -8.04
C SER A 357 29.14 6.32 -6.70
N SER A 358 28.96 7.41 -5.96
CA SER A 358 29.11 7.44 -4.50
C SER A 358 27.79 7.00 -3.85
N GLU A 359 27.71 5.74 -3.42
CA GLU A 359 26.84 5.32 -2.33
C GLU A 359 27.55 5.63 -1.00
N SER A 360 27.00 6.54 -0.20
CA SER A 360 27.37 6.70 1.21
C SER A 360 26.23 6.21 2.09
N LEU A 361 26.41 5.02 2.65
CA LEU A 361 25.72 4.53 3.84
C LEU A 361 26.36 5.18 5.07
N LEU A 362 25.60 6.01 5.78
CA LEU A 362 25.66 6.20 7.23
C LEU A 362 24.25 6.53 7.73
#